data_AF-A0A7D4Y898-F1
#
_entry.id   AF-A0A7D4Y898-F1
#
_cell.length_a   1.000
_cell.length_b   1.000
_cell.length_c   1.000
_cell.angle_alpha   90.00
_cell.angle_beta   90.00
_cell.angle_gamma   90.00
#
_symmetry.space_group_name_H-M   'P 1'
#
loop_
_entity.id
_entity.type
_entity.pdbx_description
1 polymer ?
#
loop_
_entity_poly.entity_id
_entity_poly.type
_entity_poly.pdbx_seq_one_letter_code
_entity_poly.pdbx_strand_id
1 'polypeptide(L)'
;MSYETTTERGFLLSTREWGVVGGATGLMLLNVLVMYAAAATPLAQLNRLLFSVPIVGALVYGALITGGQMVAERGFENDSMGLAMAGVVVLELAFGAFGGGVLSFLSEGVRITALAITGAVVVAMTALIGTYVYLRSDTQFDHYGRWATYAFGAGLVAILIATFVSVGIVGIVAFALIFAGFLLRLGYEMWEVREGRGRPAMQSVGLYVAVAGVFVHVLQIAVRMLAER
;
A
#
# COMPACT_ATOMS: atom_id res chain seq x y z
N MET A 1 -13.38 28.97 -9.60
CA MET A 1 -12.12 29.02 -8.82
C MET A 1 -11.00 28.66 -9.77
N SER A 2 -10.12 29.60 -10.05
CA SER A 2 -8.93 29.38 -10.88
C SER A 2 -7.91 28.63 -10.04
N TYR A 3 -7.54 27.41 -10.45
CA TYR A 3 -6.42 26.73 -9.84
C TYR A 3 -5.15 27.41 -10.36
N GLU A 4 -4.41 28.07 -9.47
CA GLU A 4 -3.04 28.50 -9.77
C GLU A 4 -2.19 27.26 -10.02
N THR A 5 -2.01 26.92 -11.30
CA THR A 5 -0.95 26.00 -11.72
C THR A 5 0.37 26.73 -11.45
N THR A 6 1.00 26.42 -10.31
CA THR A 6 2.32 26.98 -9.98
C THR A 6 3.38 26.25 -10.81
N THR A 7 3.55 26.66 -12.07
CA THR A 7 4.46 26.03 -13.04
C THR A 7 5.92 26.50 -12.93
N GLU A 8 6.36 26.98 -11.75
CA GLU A 8 7.75 27.43 -11.52
C GLU A 8 8.30 26.97 -10.16
N ARG A 9 8.29 25.66 -9.89
CA ARG A 9 9.08 25.12 -8.76
C ARG A 9 10.06 24.08 -9.29
N GLY A 10 11.35 24.31 -9.02
CA GLY A 10 12.40 23.32 -9.25
C GLY A 10 12.15 22.04 -8.46
N PHE A 11 13.01 21.04 -8.65
CA PHE A 11 12.92 19.67 -8.07
C PHE A 11 12.79 19.58 -6.52
N LEU A 12 12.79 20.70 -5.80
CA LEU A 12 12.71 20.75 -4.35
C LEU A 12 11.24 20.69 -3.89
N LEU A 13 10.93 19.67 -3.08
CA LEU A 13 9.65 19.53 -2.39
C LEU A 13 9.41 20.71 -1.43
N SER A 14 8.18 21.21 -1.42
CA SER A 14 7.68 22.20 -0.46
C SER A 14 7.53 21.61 0.94
N THR A 15 7.48 22.47 1.96
CA THR A 15 7.25 22.08 3.37
C THR A 15 5.98 21.23 3.53
N ARG A 16 4.95 21.53 2.74
CA ARG A 16 3.69 20.76 2.72
C ARG A 16 3.93 19.33 2.25
N GLU A 17 4.63 19.16 1.12
CA GLU A 17 4.90 17.84 0.54
C GLU A 17 5.81 17.01 1.45
N TRP A 18 6.83 17.63 2.06
CA TRP A 18 7.65 16.99 3.10
C TRP A 18 6.82 16.53 4.30
N GLY A 19 5.84 17.33 4.71
CA GLY A 19 4.91 16.94 5.78
C GLY A 19 4.07 15.72 5.42
N VAL A 20 3.61 15.62 4.17
CA VAL A 20 2.84 14.47 3.69
C VAL A 20 3.71 13.21 3.63
N VAL A 21 4.88 13.32 2.99
CA VAL A 21 5.84 12.20 2.87
C VAL A 21 6.30 11.74 4.26
N GLY A 22 6.58 12.68 5.16
CA GLY A 22 6.95 12.39 6.55
C GLY A 22 5.83 11.68 7.32
N GLY A 23 4.59 12.11 7.17
CA GLY A 23 3.42 11.45 7.76
C GLY A 23 3.24 10.01 7.26
N ALA A 24 3.29 9.81 5.94
CA ALA A 24 3.21 8.47 5.35
C ALA A 24 4.37 7.57 5.78
N THR A 25 5.58 8.12 5.88
CA THR A 25 6.77 7.40 6.37
C THR A 25 6.60 6.97 7.83
N GLY A 26 6.08 7.85 8.69
CA GLY A 26 5.81 7.53 10.10
C GLY A 26 4.81 6.39 10.25
N LEU A 27 3.71 6.43 9.49
CA LEU A 27 2.73 5.34 9.44
C LEU A 27 3.36 4.04 8.92
N MET A 28 4.15 4.09 7.85
CA MET A 28 4.82 2.91 7.31
C MET A 28 5.79 2.28 8.33
N LEU A 29 6.56 3.08 9.06
CA LEU A 29 7.47 2.59 10.10
C LEU A 29 6.70 1.92 11.24
N LEU A 30 5.61 2.54 11.70
CA LEU A 30 4.71 1.93 12.67
C LEU A 30 4.18 0.60 12.15
N ASN A 31 3.75 0.57 10.89
CA ASN A 31 3.21 -0.62 10.26
C ASN A 31 4.22 -1.76 10.17
N VAL A 32 5.48 -1.49 9.84
CA VAL A 32 6.56 -2.48 9.85
C VAL A 32 6.72 -3.10 11.24
N LEU A 33 6.62 -2.30 12.32
CA LEU A 33 6.65 -2.82 13.69
C LEU A 33 5.43 -3.70 13.98
N VAL A 34 4.24 -3.29 13.53
CA VAL A 34 3.02 -4.11 13.65
C VAL A 34 3.17 -5.42 12.89
N MET A 35 3.72 -5.42 11.68
CA MET A 35 4.01 -6.65 10.91
C MET A 35 4.95 -7.58 11.65
N TYR A 36 6.05 -7.03 12.19
CA TYR A 36 7.03 -7.80 12.94
C TYR A 36 6.41 -8.44 14.18
N ALA A 37 5.63 -7.67 14.94
CA ALA A 37 4.91 -8.16 16.11
C ALA A 37 3.86 -9.21 15.72
N ALA A 38 3.05 -8.95 14.70
CA ALA A 38 2.00 -9.85 14.23
C ALA A 38 2.56 -11.20 13.77
N ALA A 39 3.76 -11.25 13.19
CA ALA A 39 4.43 -12.48 12.77
C ALA A 39 4.77 -13.41 13.95
N ALA A 40 4.85 -12.90 15.17
CA ALA A 40 5.07 -13.67 16.40
C ALA A 40 3.76 -14.07 17.12
N THR A 41 2.59 -13.71 16.59
CA THR A 41 1.29 -13.95 17.21
C THR A 41 0.47 -15.03 16.48
N PRO A 42 -0.61 -15.56 17.09
CA PRO A 42 -1.57 -16.43 16.41
C PRO A 42 -2.25 -15.80 15.19
N LEU A 43 -2.13 -14.48 14.97
CA LEU A 43 -2.63 -13.83 13.73
C LEU A 43 -2.00 -14.43 12.47
N ALA A 44 -0.78 -14.97 12.56
CA ALA A 44 -0.18 -15.73 11.48
C ALA A 44 -0.99 -16.99 11.10
N GLN A 45 -1.61 -17.66 12.07
CA GLN A 45 -2.46 -18.83 11.83
C GLN A 45 -3.80 -18.41 11.20
N LEU A 46 -4.36 -17.28 11.66
CA LEU A 46 -5.57 -16.71 11.06
C LEU A 46 -5.34 -16.38 9.58
N ASN A 47 -4.17 -15.86 9.22
CA ASN A 47 -3.80 -15.66 7.81
C ASN A 47 -3.79 -16.95 7.01
N ARG A 48 -3.19 -18.02 7.54
CA ARG A 48 -3.19 -19.32 6.87
C ARG A 48 -4.61 -19.86 6.68
N LEU A 49 -5.49 -19.64 7.66
CA LEU A 49 -6.89 -20.02 7.54
C LEU A 49 -7.61 -19.20 6.47
N LEU A 50 -7.48 -17.88 6.49
CA LEU A 50 -8.11 -16.99 5.51
C LEU A 50 -7.65 -17.26 4.09
N PHE A 51 -6.35 -17.51 3.90
CA PHE A 51 -5.77 -17.80 2.59
C PHE A 51 -5.76 -19.29 2.22
N SER A 52 -6.36 -20.17 3.04
CA SER A 52 -6.65 -21.55 2.64
C SER A 52 -7.60 -21.58 1.43
N VAL A 53 -8.43 -20.55 1.31
CA VAL A 53 -9.21 -20.21 0.12
C VAL A 53 -8.75 -18.80 -0.30
N PRO A 54 -7.88 -18.65 -1.33
CA PRO A 54 -7.22 -17.38 -1.63
C PRO A 54 -8.16 -16.18 -1.79
N ILE A 55 -9.32 -16.38 -2.43
CA ILE A 55 -10.32 -15.32 -2.60
C ILE A 55 -10.90 -14.83 -1.27
N VAL A 56 -11.04 -15.69 -0.26
CA VAL A 56 -11.55 -15.29 1.05
C VAL A 56 -10.57 -14.33 1.73
N GLY A 57 -9.27 -14.69 1.77
CA GLY A 57 -8.24 -13.80 2.30
C GLY A 57 -8.17 -12.47 1.56
N ALA A 58 -8.23 -12.50 0.22
CA ALA A 58 -8.22 -11.29 -0.60
C ALA A 58 -9.42 -10.38 -0.33
N LEU A 59 -10.63 -10.94 -0.21
CA LEU A 59 -11.83 -10.17 0.10
C LEU A 59 -11.81 -9.59 1.51
N VAL A 60 -11.38 -10.35 2.51
CA VAL A 60 -11.29 -9.88 3.90
C VAL A 60 -10.31 -8.72 4.03
N TYR A 61 -9.08 -8.88 3.53
CA TYR A 61 -8.09 -7.80 3.59
C TYR A 61 -8.44 -6.63 2.68
N GLY A 62 -8.96 -6.90 1.48
CA GLY A 62 -9.43 -5.85 0.57
C GLY A 62 -10.55 -5.01 1.18
N ALA A 63 -11.51 -5.65 1.88
CA ALA A 63 -12.58 -4.96 2.58
C ALA A 63 -12.07 -4.16 3.78
N LEU A 64 -11.14 -4.71 4.58
CA LEU A 64 -10.54 -3.99 5.71
C LEU A 64 -9.73 -2.77 5.24
N ILE A 65 -8.94 -2.91 4.18
CA ILE A 65 -8.13 -1.82 3.64
C ILE A 65 -9.04 -0.74 3.04
N THR A 66 -9.97 -1.12 2.16
CA THR A 66 -10.89 -0.16 1.53
C THR A 66 -11.78 0.51 2.56
N GLY A 67 -12.33 -0.26 3.51
CA GLY A 67 -13.18 0.25 4.58
C GLY A 67 -12.42 1.16 5.54
N GLY A 68 -11.21 0.76 5.96
CA GLY A 68 -10.35 1.57 6.82
C GLY A 68 -9.98 2.91 6.17
N GLN A 69 -9.67 2.89 4.87
CA GLN A 69 -9.42 4.11 4.11
C GLN A 69 -10.66 5.00 4.05
N MET A 70 -11.83 4.46 3.67
CA MET A 70 -13.08 5.22 3.62
C MET A 70 -13.45 5.84 4.98
N VAL A 71 -13.23 5.11 6.07
CA VAL A 71 -13.46 5.61 7.43
C VAL A 71 -12.48 6.74 7.77
N ALA A 72 -11.20 6.58 7.43
CA ALA A 72 -10.18 7.60 7.66
C ALA A 72 -10.49 8.89 6.91
N GLU A 73 -10.79 8.77 5.61
CA GLU A 73 -11.16 9.87 4.71
C GLU A 73 -12.40 10.61 5.22
N ARG A 74 -13.48 9.89 5.53
CA ARG A 74 -14.68 10.49 6.13
C ARG A 74 -14.38 11.18 7.45
N GLY A 75 -13.46 10.66 8.25
CA GLY A 75 -13.01 11.31 9.47
C GLY A 75 -12.37 12.67 9.20
N PHE A 76 -11.49 12.75 8.21
CA PHE A 76 -10.89 14.01 7.79
C PHE A 76 -11.89 14.95 7.11
N GLU A 77 -12.82 14.46 6.31
CA GLU A 77 -13.84 15.30 5.66
C GLU A 77 -14.80 15.95 6.67
N ASN A 78 -15.13 15.22 7.74
CA ASN A 78 -16.05 15.68 8.79
C ASN A 78 -15.35 16.32 10.01
N ASP A 79 -14.05 16.62 9.92
CA ASP A 79 -13.23 17.12 11.05
C ASP A 79 -13.32 16.26 12.34
N SER A 80 -13.59 14.96 12.19
CA SER A 80 -13.69 13.99 13.27
C SER A 80 -12.38 13.22 13.42
N MET A 81 -11.51 13.72 14.30
CA MET A 81 -10.22 13.08 14.59
C MET A 81 -10.37 11.63 15.08
N GLY A 82 -11.40 11.35 15.88
CA GLY A 82 -11.67 9.99 16.36
C GLY A 82 -11.98 9.01 15.23
N LEU A 83 -12.81 9.42 14.27
CA LEU A 83 -13.15 8.61 13.11
C LEU A 83 -11.93 8.44 12.18
N ALA A 84 -11.16 9.52 11.98
CA ALA A 84 -9.94 9.47 11.17
C ALA A 84 -8.94 8.46 11.74
N MET A 85 -8.68 8.54 13.05
CA MET A 85 -7.77 7.63 13.76
C MET A 85 -8.28 6.19 13.76
N ALA A 86 -9.60 5.97 13.89
CA ALA A 86 -10.17 4.62 13.81
C ALA A 86 -9.88 3.99 12.44
N GLY A 87 -10.06 4.75 11.35
CA GLY A 87 -9.72 4.29 10.00
C GLY A 87 -8.23 3.96 9.84
N VAL A 88 -7.35 4.84 10.33
CA VAL A 88 -5.89 4.61 10.34
C VAL A 88 -5.53 3.34 11.12
N VAL A 89 -6.10 3.12 12.31
CA VAL A 89 -5.85 1.90 13.10
C VAL A 89 -6.32 0.65 12.35
N VAL A 90 -7.47 0.69 11.68
CA VAL A 90 -7.94 -0.43 10.85
C VAL A 90 -6.95 -0.71 9.72
N LEU A 91 -6.44 0.32 9.05
CA LEU A 91 -5.42 0.17 8.01
C LEU A 91 -4.12 -0.42 8.56
N GLU A 92 -3.65 0.09 9.69
CA GLU A 92 -2.44 -0.36 10.37
C GLU A 92 -2.54 -1.85 10.72
N LEU A 93 -3.66 -2.26 11.29
CA LEU A 93 -3.92 -3.65 11.64
C LEU A 93 -4.10 -4.54 10.40
N ALA A 94 -4.75 -4.04 9.33
CA ALA A 94 -4.96 -4.80 8.11
C ALA A 94 -3.63 -5.08 7.39
N PHE A 95 -2.84 -4.05 7.08
CA PHE A 95 -1.53 -4.23 6.45
C PHE A 95 -0.55 -4.93 7.38
N GLY A 96 -0.58 -4.60 8.67
CA GLY A 96 0.26 -5.20 9.70
C GLY A 96 0.02 -6.70 9.84
N ALA A 97 -1.25 -7.12 9.98
CA ALA A 97 -1.59 -8.53 10.06
C ALA A 97 -1.28 -9.27 8.75
N PHE A 98 -1.57 -8.67 7.58
CA PHE A 98 -1.29 -9.29 6.29
C PHE A 98 0.22 -9.50 6.09
N GLY A 99 1.03 -8.44 6.27
CA GLY A 99 2.49 -8.50 6.17
C GLY A 99 3.11 -9.42 7.23
N GLY A 100 2.60 -9.40 8.47
CA GLY A 100 3.03 -10.32 9.53
C GLY A 100 2.74 -11.78 9.21
N GLY A 101 1.61 -12.07 8.55
CA GLY A 101 1.30 -13.38 8.01
C GLY A 101 2.33 -13.85 6.98
N VAL A 102 2.72 -12.97 6.06
CA VAL A 102 3.78 -13.25 5.07
C VAL A 102 5.13 -13.46 5.75
N LEU A 103 5.48 -12.64 6.74
CA LEU A 103 6.73 -12.79 7.53
C LEU A 103 6.78 -14.08 8.37
N SER A 104 5.64 -14.61 8.76
CA SER A 104 5.56 -15.81 9.60
C SER A 104 6.10 -17.09 8.93
N PHE A 105 6.30 -17.06 7.60
CA PHE A 105 6.93 -18.15 6.85
C PHE A 105 8.46 -18.20 7.06
N LEU A 106 9.06 -17.15 7.62
CA LEU A 106 10.49 -17.10 7.93
C LEU A 106 10.75 -17.33 9.43
N SER A 107 11.93 -17.89 9.72
CA SER A 107 12.49 -17.92 11.07
C SER A 107 12.84 -16.51 11.56
N GLU A 108 12.80 -16.30 12.87
CA GLU A 108 12.94 -14.97 13.48
C GLU A 108 14.21 -14.22 13.05
N GLY A 109 15.34 -14.93 12.95
CA GLY A 109 16.61 -14.35 12.52
C GLY A 109 16.63 -13.82 11.08
N VAL A 110 15.71 -14.25 10.21
CA VAL A 110 15.66 -13.85 8.79
C VAL A 110 14.60 -12.76 8.53
N ARG A 111 13.63 -12.59 9.46
CA ARG A 111 12.53 -11.62 9.32
C ARG A 111 13.02 -10.19 9.16
N ILE A 112 14.00 -9.77 9.96
CA ILE A 112 14.59 -8.42 9.90
C ILE A 112 15.26 -8.20 8.54
N THR A 113 15.98 -9.20 8.04
CA THR A 113 16.62 -9.16 6.71
C THR A 113 15.58 -9.00 5.60
N ALA A 114 14.48 -9.74 5.66
CA ALA A 114 13.38 -9.62 4.69
C ALA A 114 12.75 -8.22 4.72
N LEU A 115 12.49 -7.67 5.91
CA LEU A 115 11.97 -6.31 6.09
C LEU A 115 12.95 -5.25 5.57
N ALA A 116 14.24 -5.39 5.83
CA ALA A 116 15.26 -4.45 5.37
C ALA A 116 15.38 -4.42 3.84
N ILE A 117 15.42 -5.60 3.20
CA ILE A 117 15.42 -5.71 1.73
C ILE A 117 14.15 -5.09 1.15
N THR A 118 12.99 -5.43 1.72
CA THR A 118 11.70 -4.90 1.27
C THR A 118 11.67 -3.37 1.38
N GLY A 119 12.06 -2.83 2.53
CA GLY A 119 12.11 -1.39 2.77
C GLY A 119 13.02 -0.68 1.78
N ALA A 120 14.23 -1.20 1.52
CA ALA A 120 15.15 -0.62 0.55
C ALA A 120 14.56 -0.59 -0.87
N VAL A 121 13.94 -1.70 -1.31
CA VAL A 121 13.31 -1.80 -2.64
C VAL A 121 12.12 -0.85 -2.74
N VAL A 122 11.25 -0.79 -1.73
CA VAL A 122 10.08 0.10 -1.75
C VAL A 122 10.48 1.56 -1.73
N VAL A 123 11.48 1.95 -0.93
CA VAL A 123 12.01 3.33 -0.94
C VAL A 123 12.53 3.68 -2.33
N ALA A 124 13.29 2.78 -2.97
CA ALA A 124 13.78 2.99 -4.34
C ALA A 124 12.62 3.12 -5.35
N MET A 125 11.63 2.22 -5.31
CA MET A 125 10.46 2.29 -6.19
C MET A 125 9.65 3.57 -5.99
N THR A 126 9.46 3.98 -4.73
CA THR A 126 8.73 5.19 -4.36
C THR A 126 9.46 6.43 -4.84
N ALA A 127 10.79 6.48 -4.68
CA ALA A 127 11.62 7.56 -5.19
C ALA A 127 11.60 7.62 -6.72
N LEU A 128 11.65 6.48 -7.42
CA LEU A 128 11.56 6.42 -8.89
C LEU A 128 10.20 6.90 -9.41
N ILE A 129 9.11 6.41 -8.83
CA ILE A 129 7.75 6.81 -9.22
C ILE A 129 7.50 8.29 -8.89
N GLY A 130 7.88 8.73 -7.69
CA GLY A 130 7.81 10.14 -7.29
C GLY A 130 8.61 11.01 -8.25
N THR A 131 9.88 10.67 -8.53
CA THR A 131 10.72 11.40 -9.48
C THR A 131 10.06 11.46 -10.87
N TYR A 132 9.53 10.35 -11.38
CA TYR A 132 8.83 10.33 -12.66
C TYR A 132 7.63 11.28 -12.69
N VAL A 133 6.80 11.26 -11.66
CA VAL A 133 5.63 12.14 -11.53
C VAL A 133 6.05 13.60 -11.44
N TYR A 134 7.08 13.94 -10.67
CA TYR A 134 7.55 15.32 -10.51
C TYR A 134 8.28 15.85 -11.76
N LEU A 135 9.03 15.01 -12.48
CA LEU A 135 9.67 15.39 -13.75
C LEU A 135 8.66 15.62 -14.88
N ARG A 136 7.48 14.98 -14.80
CA ARG A 136 6.38 15.14 -15.77
C ARG A 136 5.35 16.14 -15.22
N SER A 137 5.80 17.35 -14.88
CA SER A 137 4.95 18.42 -14.33
C SER A 137 3.76 18.75 -15.24
N ASP A 138 3.96 18.72 -16.56
CA ASP A 138 2.92 19.07 -17.54
C ASP A 138 1.89 17.94 -17.78
N THR A 139 2.12 16.76 -17.19
CA THR A 139 1.24 15.60 -17.35
C THR A 139 0.29 15.50 -16.16
N GLN A 140 -0.98 15.24 -16.45
CA GLN A 140 -2.00 14.91 -15.46
C GLN A 140 -2.02 13.39 -15.25
N PHE A 141 -2.03 12.94 -13.99
CA PHE A 141 -2.03 11.51 -13.62
C PHE A 141 -3.32 11.08 -12.91
N ASP A 142 -4.41 11.83 -13.07
CA ASP A 142 -5.74 11.52 -12.53
C ASP A 142 -6.23 10.12 -12.93
N HIS A 143 -5.95 9.72 -14.17
CA HIS A 143 -6.34 8.42 -14.72
C HIS A 143 -5.65 7.23 -14.05
N TYR A 144 -4.50 7.43 -13.38
CA TYR A 144 -3.81 6.35 -12.66
C TYR A 144 -4.67 5.80 -11.52
N GLY A 145 -5.47 6.63 -10.86
CA GLY A 145 -6.40 6.18 -9.82
C GLY A 145 -7.45 5.22 -10.38
N ARG A 146 -8.02 5.54 -11.56
CA ARG A 146 -8.99 4.68 -12.24
C ARG A 146 -8.36 3.37 -12.73
N TRP A 147 -7.16 3.46 -13.31
CA TRP A 147 -6.43 2.27 -13.75
C TRP A 147 -6.04 1.38 -12.59
N ALA A 148 -5.70 1.94 -11.43
CA ALA A 148 -5.46 1.18 -10.20
C ALA A 148 -6.72 0.40 -9.79
N THR A 149 -7.90 1.03 -9.81
CA THR A 149 -9.17 0.34 -9.53
C THR A 149 -9.43 -0.81 -10.50
N TYR A 150 -9.20 -0.61 -11.81
CA TYR A 150 -9.34 -1.68 -12.79
C TYR A 150 -8.34 -2.82 -12.56
N ALA A 151 -7.10 -2.50 -12.22
CA ALA A 151 -6.07 -3.48 -11.90
C ALA A 151 -6.43 -4.28 -10.64
N PHE A 152 -6.95 -3.63 -9.59
CA PHE A 152 -7.45 -4.30 -8.39
C PHE A 152 -8.64 -5.22 -8.69
N GLY A 153 -9.62 -4.74 -9.46
CA GLY A 153 -10.78 -5.53 -9.86
C GLY A 153 -10.38 -6.75 -10.70
N ALA A 154 -9.54 -6.55 -11.72
CA ALA A 154 -9.03 -7.62 -12.56
C ALA A 154 -8.18 -8.62 -11.77
N GLY A 155 -7.35 -8.14 -10.85
CA GLY A 155 -6.57 -8.99 -9.95
C GLY A 155 -7.47 -9.82 -9.03
N LEU A 156 -8.52 -9.23 -8.45
CA LEU A 156 -9.48 -9.96 -7.62
C LEU A 156 -10.24 -11.04 -8.40
N VAL A 157 -10.65 -10.74 -9.63
CA VAL A 157 -11.23 -11.73 -10.55
C VAL A 157 -10.23 -12.84 -10.87
N ALA A 158 -8.96 -12.51 -11.10
CA ALA A 158 -7.92 -13.50 -11.31
C ALA A 158 -7.70 -14.38 -10.06
N ILE A 159 -7.75 -13.83 -8.84
CA ILE A 159 -7.70 -14.61 -7.58
C ILE A 159 -8.90 -15.55 -7.48
N LEU A 160 -10.10 -15.08 -7.83
CA LEU A 160 -11.31 -15.90 -7.86
C LEU A 160 -11.13 -17.09 -8.81
N ILE A 161 -10.64 -16.85 -10.04
CA ILE A 161 -10.38 -17.92 -11.01
C ILE A 161 -9.29 -18.88 -10.50
N ALA A 162 -8.19 -18.34 -9.96
CA ALA A 162 -7.09 -19.11 -9.39
C ALA A 162 -7.51 -19.95 -8.15
N THR A 163 -8.65 -19.66 -7.54
CA THR A 163 -9.21 -20.48 -6.44
C THR A 163 -9.79 -21.80 -6.98
N PHE A 164 -10.27 -21.84 -8.22
CA PHE A 164 -10.88 -23.01 -8.84
C PHE A 164 -9.98 -23.72 -9.87
N VAL A 165 -8.98 -23.03 -10.40
CA VAL A 165 -8.03 -23.54 -11.39
C VAL A 165 -6.65 -23.68 -10.73
N SER A 166 -5.85 -24.66 -11.15
CA SER A 166 -4.48 -24.86 -10.67
C SER A 166 -3.72 -23.54 -10.55
N VAL A 167 -3.26 -23.21 -9.34
CA VAL A 167 -2.78 -21.88 -8.90
C VAL A 167 -1.65 -21.28 -9.74
N GLY A 168 -1.03 -22.04 -10.65
CA GLY A 168 0.15 -21.70 -11.47
C GLY A 168 0.13 -20.29 -12.10
N ILE A 169 -0.17 -20.18 -13.40
CA ILE A 169 -0.01 -18.92 -14.13
C ILE A 169 -1.03 -17.86 -13.65
N VAL A 170 -2.26 -18.28 -13.33
CA VAL A 170 -3.33 -17.35 -12.94
C VAL A 170 -3.03 -16.65 -11.61
N GLY A 171 -2.40 -17.33 -10.65
CA GLY A 171 -1.99 -16.72 -9.39
C GLY A 171 -0.89 -15.67 -9.57
N ILE A 172 0.05 -15.89 -10.51
CA ILE A 172 1.08 -14.91 -10.86
C ILE A 172 0.45 -13.67 -11.52
N VAL A 173 -0.50 -13.88 -12.45
CA VAL A 173 -1.24 -12.78 -13.08
C VAL A 173 -2.02 -11.99 -12.04
N ALA A 174 -2.69 -12.65 -11.11
CA ALA A 174 -3.38 -12.01 -10.00
C ALA A 174 -2.44 -11.13 -9.16
N PHE A 175 -1.31 -11.69 -8.71
CA PHE A 175 -0.29 -10.94 -7.97
C PHE A 175 0.21 -9.72 -8.76
N ALA A 176 0.53 -9.90 -10.04
CA ALA A 176 1.02 -8.82 -10.90
C ALA A 176 -0.01 -7.71 -11.09
N LEU A 177 -1.30 -8.05 -11.25
CA LEU A 177 -2.37 -7.08 -11.39
C LEU A 177 -2.61 -6.28 -10.11
N ILE A 178 -2.67 -6.93 -8.94
CA ILE A 178 -2.82 -6.22 -7.66
C ILE A 178 -1.59 -5.35 -7.41
N PHE A 179 -0.38 -5.86 -7.67
CA PHE A 179 0.85 -5.09 -7.50
C PHE A 179 0.88 -3.86 -8.42
N ALA A 180 0.54 -4.04 -9.70
CA ALA A 180 0.40 -2.94 -10.65
C ALA A 180 -0.65 -1.91 -10.19
N GLY A 181 -1.77 -2.38 -9.60
CA GLY A 181 -2.77 -1.51 -8.98
C GLY A 181 -2.17 -0.61 -7.89
N PHE A 182 -1.35 -1.15 -7.00
CA PHE A 182 -0.66 -0.36 -5.97
C PHE A 182 0.40 0.59 -6.55
N LEU A 183 1.13 0.21 -7.60
CA LEU A 183 2.08 1.10 -8.27
C LEU A 183 1.39 2.29 -8.95
N LEU A 184 0.28 2.01 -9.64
CA LEU A 184 -0.56 3.05 -10.25
C LEU A 184 -1.15 3.96 -9.17
N ARG A 185 -1.66 3.38 -8.07
CA ARG A 185 -2.16 4.15 -6.94
C ARG A 185 -1.07 5.01 -6.32
N LEU A 186 0.15 4.51 -6.16
CA LEU A 186 1.29 5.30 -5.67
C LEU A 186 1.60 6.49 -6.59
N GLY A 187 1.59 6.29 -7.90
CA GLY A 187 1.75 7.38 -8.86
C GLY A 187 0.63 8.43 -8.77
N TYR A 188 -0.61 7.97 -8.62
CA TYR A 188 -1.77 8.83 -8.41
C TYR A 188 -1.65 9.66 -7.12
N GLU A 189 -1.33 9.04 -5.98
CA GLU A 189 -1.19 9.73 -4.69
C GLU A 189 -0.04 10.74 -4.71
N MET A 190 1.11 10.40 -5.31
CA MET A 190 2.22 11.34 -5.49
C MET A 190 1.82 12.56 -6.32
N TRP A 191 1.03 12.34 -7.38
CA TRP A 191 0.51 13.43 -8.19
C TRP A 191 -0.50 14.28 -7.41
N GLU A 192 -1.38 13.68 -6.62
CA GLU A 192 -2.34 14.41 -5.78
C GLU A 192 -1.63 15.29 -4.74
N VAL A 193 -0.53 14.79 -4.17
CA VAL A 193 0.37 15.54 -3.27
C VAL A 193 0.98 16.74 -3.99
N ARG A 194 1.58 16.52 -5.17
CA ARG A 194 2.18 17.56 -6.03
C ARG A 194 1.19 18.67 -6.39
N GLU A 195 -0.02 18.28 -6.80
CA GLU A 195 -1.08 19.21 -7.21
C GLU A 195 -1.76 19.91 -6.02
N GLY A 196 -1.44 19.50 -4.80
CA GLY A 196 -2.03 20.08 -3.60
C GLY A 196 -3.51 19.82 -3.40
N ARG A 197 -4.03 18.72 -3.96
CA ARG A 197 -5.46 18.40 -3.94
C ARG A 197 -5.82 17.71 -2.62
N GLY A 198 -6.31 18.49 -1.66
CA GLY A 198 -6.82 17.98 -0.39
C GLY A 198 -5.93 18.27 0.83
N ARG A 199 -6.37 17.77 1.99
CA ARG A 199 -5.74 18.01 3.30
C ARG A 199 -4.46 17.18 3.43
N PRO A 200 -3.34 17.75 3.92
CA PRO A 200 -2.08 17.02 4.06
C PRO A 200 -2.21 15.71 4.85
N ALA A 201 -2.97 15.69 5.94
CA ALA A 201 -3.16 14.47 6.75
C ALA A 201 -3.87 13.34 5.98
N MET A 202 -4.89 13.68 5.18
CA MET A 202 -5.59 12.71 4.33
C MET A 202 -4.66 12.17 3.23
N GLN A 203 -3.87 13.05 2.62
CA GLN A 203 -2.86 12.66 1.63
C GLN A 203 -1.77 11.76 2.24
N SER A 204 -1.37 11.98 3.49
CA SER A 204 -0.42 11.10 4.19
C SER A 204 -0.97 9.68 4.32
N VAL A 205 -2.27 9.54 4.62
CA VAL A 205 -2.93 8.23 4.72
C VAL A 205 -3.05 7.58 3.35
N GLY A 206 -3.47 8.33 2.32
CA GLY A 206 -3.55 7.83 0.95
C GLY A 206 -2.21 7.32 0.43
N LEU A 207 -1.16 8.12 0.62
CA LEU A 207 0.22 7.75 0.27
C LEU A 207 0.71 6.55 1.07
N TYR A 208 0.43 6.48 2.38
CA TYR A 208 0.73 5.31 3.21
C TYR A 208 0.07 4.04 2.68
N VAL A 209 -1.23 4.07 2.36
CA VAL A 209 -1.97 2.90 1.83
C VAL A 209 -1.33 2.41 0.53
N ALA A 210 -0.95 3.33 -0.36
CA ALA A 210 -0.27 2.98 -1.61
C ALA A 210 1.09 2.33 -1.34
N VAL A 211 1.92 2.94 -0.49
CA VAL A 211 3.26 2.44 -0.14
C VAL A 211 3.18 1.11 0.60
N ALA A 212 2.27 0.95 1.56
CA ALA A 212 2.07 -0.29 2.31
C ALA A 212 1.62 -1.44 1.40
N GLY A 213 0.77 -1.17 0.42
CA GLY A 213 0.39 -2.15 -0.59
C GLY A 213 1.56 -2.60 -1.46
N VAL A 214 2.38 -1.67 -1.95
CA VAL A 214 3.64 -1.99 -2.65
C VAL A 214 4.56 -2.81 -1.73
N PHE A 215 4.68 -2.41 -0.47
CA PHE A 215 5.51 -3.07 0.53
C PHE A 215 5.15 -4.53 0.75
N VAL A 216 3.88 -4.87 0.94
CA VAL A 216 3.54 -6.27 1.17
C VAL A 216 3.79 -7.14 -0.07
N HIS A 217 3.60 -6.60 -1.28
CA HIS A 217 3.90 -7.36 -2.50
C HIS A 217 5.40 -7.60 -2.67
N VAL A 218 6.23 -6.59 -2.42
CA VAL A 218 7.69 -6.75 -2.40
C VAL A 218 8.12 -7.70 -1.28
N LEU A 219 7.48 -7.64 -0.11
CA LEU A 219 7.74 -8.54 1.01
C LEU A 219 7.44 -10.00 0.64
N GLN A 220 6.34 -10.26 -0.06
CA GLN A 220 6.02 -11.61 -0.55
C GLN A 220 7.11 -12.16 -1.46
N ILE A 221 7.67 -11.32 -2.34
CA ILE A 221 8.80 -11.70 -3.19
C ILE A 221 10.04 -11.97 -2.34
N ALA A 222 10.41 -11.06 -1.43
CA ALA A 222 11.60 -11.20 -0.59
C ALA A 222 11.52 -12.46 0.30
N VAL A 223 10.38 -12.70 0.93
CA VAL A 223 10.12 -13.90 1.73
C VAL A 223 10.25 -15.16 0.88
N ARG A 224 9.66 -15.18 -0.31
CA ARG A 224 9.77 -16.34 -1.21
C ARG A 224 11.23 -16.62 -1.58
N MET A 225 11.99 -15.59 -1.95
CA MET A 225 13.41 -15.73 -2.29
C MET A 225 14.29 -16.20 -1.12
N LEU A 226 13.92 -15.85 0.11
CA LEU A 226 14.66 -16.23 1.32
C LEU A 226 14.23 -17.59 1.88
N ALA A 227 12.99 -18.01 1.64
CA ALA A 227 12.46 -19.31 2.05
C ALA A 227 12.86 -20.46 1.09
N GLU A 228 13.17 -20.15 -0.17
CA GLU A 228 13.66 -21.11 -1.16
C GLU A 228 15.17 -21.44 -1.01
N ARG A 229 15.86 -20.84 -0.01
CA ARG A 229 17.29 -21.08 0.30
C ARG A 229 17.46 -21.98 1.51
#